data_AF-A0A0H5QMJ7-F1
#
_entry.id   AF-A0A0H5QMJ7-F1
#
_cell.length_a   1.000
_cell.length_b   1.000
_cell.length_c   1.000
_cell.angle_alpha   90.00
_cell.angle_beta   90.00
_cell.angle_gamma   90.00
#
_symmetry.space_group_name_H-M   'P 1'
#
loop_
_entity.id
_entity.type
_entity.pdbx_description
1 polymer ?
#
loop_
_entity_poly.entity_id
_entity_poly.type
_entity_poly.pdbx_seq_one_letter_code
_entity_poly.pdbx_strand_id
1 'polypeptide(L)' 'MLKDQTNQDFKDIVSLMGQQVSFISSLKVEDKFYTQEIKGTVTDISLSLSGQHSISVDHGDFFLLSKLLEFQLLA' A
#
# COMPACT_ATOMS: atom_id res chain seq x y z
N MET A 1 -9.71 -23.73 2.89
CA MET A 1 -10.20 -22.46 3.46
C MET A 1 -9.06 -21.50 3.82
N LEU A 2 -8.10 -21.83 4.70
CA LEU A 2 -6.95 -20.93 4.98
C LEU A 2 -6.00 -20.71 3.77
N LYS A 3 -5.72 -21.76 2.98
CA LYS A 3 -4.83 -21.66 1.80
C LYS A 3 -5.41 -20.82 0.66
N ASP A 4 -6.72 -20.75 0.56
CA ASP A 4 -7.41 -20.10 -0.56
C ASP A 4 -7.44 -18.58 -0.35
N GLN A 5 -7.61 -18.14 0.89
CA GLN A 5 -7.61 -16.72 1.26
C GLN A 5 -6.22 -16.09 1.08
N THR A 6 -5.15 -16.73 1.58
CA THR A 6 -3.78 -16.20 1.45
C THR A 6 -3.35 -16.04 -0.01
N ASN A 7 -3.78 -16.95 -0.89
CA ASN A 7 -3.49 -16.85 -2.32
C ASN A 7 -4.28 -15.73 -3.01
N GLN A 8 -5.48 -15.43 -2.53
CA GLN A 8 -6.27 -14.33 -3.06
C GLN A 8 -5.68 -12.98 -2.62
N ASP A 9 -5.36 -12.83 -1.34
CA ASP A 9 -4.72 -11.62 -0.80
C ASP A 9 -3.41 -11.31 -1.54
N PHE A 10 -2.62 -12.33 -1.85
CA PHE A 10 -1.40 -12.18 -2.64
C PHE A 10 -1.67 -11.66 -4.06
N LYS A 11 -2.67 -12.22 -4.74
CA LYS A 11 -3.04 -11.79 -6.10
C LYS A 11 -3.55 -10.35 -6.09
N ASP A 12 -4.36 -10.00 -5.11
CA ASP A 12 -4.92 -8.66 -4.99
C ASP A 12 -3.80 -7.63 -4.78
N ILE A 13 -2.83 -7.93 -3.92
CA ILE A 13 -1.66 -7.05 -3.70
C ILE A 13 -0.84 -6.92 -4.98
N VAL A 14 -0.46 -8.04 -5.61
CA VAL A 14 0.35 -8.02 -6.84
C VAL A 14 -0.38 -7.31 -7.99
N SER A 15 -1.72 -7.37 -8.02
CA SER A 15 -2.52 -6.67 -9.04
C SER A 15 -2.39 -5.15 -8.99
N LEU A 16 -1.91 -4.59 -7.87
CA LEU A 16 -1.63 -3.16 -7.74
C LEU A 16 -0.45 -2.71 -8.59
N MET A 17 0.44 -3.62 -9.01
CA MET A 17 1.64 -3.26 -9.78
C MET A 17 1.27 -2.52 -11.06
N GLY A 18 1.87 -1.34 -11.28
CA GLY A 18 1.60 -0.49 -12.43
C GLY A 18 0.25 0.22 -12.41
N GLN A 19 -0.58 0.03 -11.38
CA GLN A 19 -1.84 0.76 -11.24
C GLN A 19 -1.57 2.19 -10.76
N GLN A 20 -2.42 3.11 -11.22
CA GLN A 20 -2.44 4.46 -10.68
C GLN A 20 -3.32 4.47 -9.42
N VAL A 21 -2.82 5.07 -8.34
CA VAL A 21 -3.47 5.03 -7.02
C VAL A 21 -3.47 6.39 -6.36
N SER A 22 -4.40 6.60 -5.43
CA SER A 22 -4.35 7.68 -4.44
C SER A 22 -4.61 7.13 -3.05
N PHE A 23 -3.90 7.64 -2.04
CA PHE A 23 -4.12 7.30 -0.64
C PHE A 23 -3.56 8.39 0.28
N ILE A 24 -4.03 8.40 1.53
CA ILE A 24 -3.48 9.22 2.59
C ILE A 24 -2.52 8.38 3.43
N SER A 25 -1.28 8.83 3.52
CA SER A 25 -0.29 8.34 4.48
C SER A 25 -0.34 9.19 5.75
N SER A 26 -0.20 8.55 6.91
CA SER A 26 -0.11 9.25 8.19
C SER A 26 1.16 8.87 8.94
N LEU A 27 1.85 9.90 9.45
CA LEU A 27 3.04 9.76 10.28
C LEU A 27 2.76 10.39 11.65
N LYS A 28 2.95 9.60 12.71
CA LYS A 28 2.93 10.12 14.08
C LYS A 28 4.35 10.56 14.45
N VAL A 29 4.51 11.83 14.79
CA VAL A 29 5.76 12.39 15.33
C VAL A 29 5.42 13.05 16.67
N GLU A 30 6.04 12.54 17.74
CA GLU A 30 5.66 12.89 19.12
C GLU A 30 4.15 12.69 19.35
N ASP A 31 3.43 13.74 19.74
CA ASP A 31 1.98 13.72 19.98
C ASP A 31 1.16 14.29 18.82
N LYS A 32 1.77 14.48 17.64
CA LYS A 32 1.10 15.02 16.45
C LYS A 32 1.03 14.01 15.31
N PHE A 33 -0.06 14.08 14.57
CA PHE A 33 -0.25 13.34 13.32
C PHE A 33 -0.08 14.26 12.14
N TYR A 34 0.76 13.87 11.21
CA TYR A 34 0.97 14.51 9.93
C TYR A 34 0.40 13.60 8.85
N THR A 35 -0.45 14.15 8.00
CA THR A 35 -1.07 13.43 6.88
C THR A 35 -0.61 14.01 5.57
N GLN A 36 -0.39 13.14 4.59
CA GLN A 36 -0.04 13.53 3.23
C GLN A 36 -0.85 12.68 2.25
N GLU A 37 -1.47 13.33 1.27
CA GLU A 37 -2.02 12.65 0.11
C GLU A 37 -0.89 12.27 -0.84
N ILE A 38 -0.85 11.00 -1.21
CA ILE A 38 0.08 10.42 -2.18
C ILE A 38 -0.74 9.93 -3.36
N LYS A 39 -0.33 10.33 -4.56
CA LYS A 39 -0.96 9.93 -5.82
C LYS A 39 0.12 9.66 -6.86
N GLY A 40 0.00 8.55 -7.58
CA GLY A 40 0.96 8.17 -8.62
C GLY A 40 0.82 6.71 -9.03
N THR A 41 1.84 6.18 -9.67
CA THR A 41 1.86 4.79 -10.16
C THR A 41 2.58 3.88 -9.19
N VAL A 42 1.98 2.74 -8.85
CA VAL A 42 2.68 1.71 -8.06
C VAL A 42 3.81 1.14 -8.89
N THR A 43 5.03 1.27 -8.38
CA THR A 43 6.28 0.91 -9.08
C THR A 43 6.95 -0.31 -8.46
N ASP A 44 6.81 -0.48 -7.14
CA ASP A 44 7.40 -1.59 -6.40
C ASP A 44 6.41 -2.13 -5.37
N ILE A 45 6.50 -3.44 -5.11
CA ILE A 45 5.71 -4.14 -4.09
C ILE A 45 6.68 -4.94 -3.23
N SER A 46 6.63 -4.74 -1.91
CA SER A 46 7.38 -5.52 -0.94
C SER A 46 6.47 -6.47 -0.19
N LEU A 47 6.78 -7.76 -0.25
CA LEU A 47 5.99 -8.81 0.37
C LEU A 47 6.71 -9.39 1.58
N SER A 48 6.18 -9.13 2.77
CA SER A 48 6.70 -9.69 4.01
C SER A 48 6.02 -11.01 4.38
N LEU A 49 6.80 -11.97 4.90
CA LEU A 49 6.28 -13.20 5.51
C LEU A 49 5.46 -12.95 6.79
N SER A 50 5.57 -11.76 7.38
CA SER A 50 4.74 -11.34 8.52
C SER A 50 3.36 -10.80 8.11
N GLY A 51 3.06 -10.74 6.81
CA GLY A 51 1.83 -10.13 6.28
C GLY A 51 1.86 -8.60 6.22
N GLN A 52 2.96 -7.96 6.67
CA GLN A 52 3.16 -6.52 6.58
C GLN A 52 3.68 -6.12 5.20
N HIS A 53 2.78 -6.11 4.22
CA HIS A 53 3.06 -5.78 2.84
C HIS A 53 3.09 -4.26 2.62
N SER A 54 3.93 -3.80 1.69
CA SER A 54 4.02 -2.38 1.33
C SER A 54 4.14 -2.19 -0.18
N ILE A 55 3.81 -0.97 -0.61
CA ILE A 55 3.92 -0.52 -2.00
C ILE A 55 4.78 0.75 -2.07
N SER A 56 5.47 0.97 -3.18
CA SER A 56 6.09 2.25 -3.53
C SER A 56 5.36 2.87 -4.71
N VAL A 57 5.26 4.20 -4.69
CA VAL A 57 4.66 5.01 -5.75
C VAL A 57 5.74 5.85 -6.41
N ASP A 58 5.80 5.84 -7.74
CA ASP A 58 6.73 6.61 -8.57
C ASP A 58 8.22 6.48 -8.13
N HIS A 59 8.64 5.27 -7.74
CA HIS A 59 9.97 4.93 -7.21
C HIS A 59 10.35 5.68 -5.92
N GLY A 60 9.35 6.16 -5.17
CA GLY A 60 9.52 6.84 -3.89
C GLY A 60 9.59 5.90 -2.69
N ASP A 61 9.14 6.41 -1.55
CA ASP A 61 9.12 5.67 -0.28
C ASP A 61 8.14 4.49 -0.29
N PHE A 62 8.38 3.53 0.60
CA PHE A 62 7.47 2.40 0.82
C PHE A 62 6.42 2.70 1.88
N PHE A 63 5.16 2.40 1.56
CA PHE A 63 4.02 2.59 2.45
C PHE A 63 3.36 1.25 2.77
N LEU A 64 3.18 0.97 4.07
CA LEU A 64 2.49 -0.23 4.53
C LEU A 64 1.01 -0.18 4.16
N LEU A 65 0.53 -1.20 3.42
CA LEU A 65 -0.85 -1.28 2.95
C LEU A 65 -1.86 -1.20 4.10
N SER A 66 -1.55 -1.83 5.23
CA SER A 66 -2.41 -1.82 6.42
C SER A 66 -2.53 -0.46 7.12
N LYS A 67 -1.75 0.54 6.71
CA LYS A 67 -1.74 1.90 7.28
C LYS A 67 -2.24 2.97 6.31
N LEU A 68 -2.57 2.58 5.07
CA LEU A 68 -3.09 3.51 4.08
C LEU A 68 -4.53 3.86 4.42
N LEU A 69 -4.84 5.14 4.39
CA LEU A 69 -6.19 5.65 4.56
C LEU A 69 -6.75 6.06 3.20
N GLU A 70 -8.05 5.90 3.00
CA GLU A 70 -8.75 6.35 1.79
C GLU A 70 -8.12 5.85 0.48
N PHE A 71 -7.61 4.61 0.48
CA PHE A 71 -6.97 4.02 -0.69
C PHE A 71 -7.95 3.88 -1.86
N GLN A 72 -7.55 4.35 -3.03
CA GLN A 72 -8.32 4.32 -4.25
C GLN A 72 -7.45 3.91 -5.44
N LEU A 73 -7.99 3.06 -6.31
CA LEU A 73 -7.49 2.88 -7.67
C LEU A 73 -8.02 4.02 -8.54
N LEU A 74 -7.15 4.62 -9.33
CA LEU A 74 -7.48 5.69 -10.27
C LEU A 74 -7.61 5.10 -11.67
N ALA A 75 -8.64 5.57 -12.40
CA ALA A 75 -8.95 5.14 -13.77
C ALA A 75 -8.07 5.84 -14.83
#